data_AF-A0A356VT81-F1
#
_entry.id   AF-A0A356VT81-F1
#
_cell.length_a   1.000
_cell.length_b   1.000
_cell.length_c   1.000
_cell.angle_alpha   90.00
_cell.angle_beta   90.00
_cell.angle_gamma   90.00
#
_symmetry.space_group_name_H-M   'P 1'
#
loop_
_entity.id
_entity.type
_entity.pdbx_description
1 polymer ?
#
loop_
_entity_poly.entity_id
_entity_poly.type
_entity_poly.pdbx_seq_one_letter_code
_entity_poly.pdbx_strand_id
1 'polypeptide(L)'
;MKHSINHLTTKISNKKLVLAILFIPLIYVFKDASFKEISIFFIGVLLGATLNYFLFGFRTCSNLMLEKGKTIGVRSVLILFGVSTLLFFPLINMGEFNGNQLFGYVQPLSLSIVIGAFAFGIGMQLAGSCTSGTL
;
A
#
# COMPACT_ATOMS: atom_id res chain seq x y z
N MET A 1 -31.56 9.76 -19.75
CA MET A 1 -30.76 8.73 -19.06
C MET A 1 -30.00 9.31 -17.84
N LYS A 2 -30.69 10.07 -16.98
CA LYS A 2 -30.07 10.79 -15.83
C LYS A 2 -30.83 10.56 -14.51
N HIS A 3 -31.86 9.70 -14.55
CA HIS A 3 -32.82 9.48 -13.46
C HIS A 3 -32.56 8.17 -12.68
N SER A 4 -31.57 7.36 -13.08
CA SER A 4 -31.30 6.02 -12.53
C SER A 4 -30.02 5.93 -11.67
N ILE A 5 -29.42 7.07 -11.30
CA ILE A 5 -28.20 7.10 -10.46
C ILE A 5 -28.52 7.51 -9.00
N ASN A 6 -29.64 8.21 -8.76
CA ASN A 6 -30.03 8.69 -7.42
C ASN A 6 -30.60 7.60 -6.47
N HIS A 7 -30.86 6.38 -6.95
CA HIS A 7 -31.40 5.30 -6.13
C HIS A 7 -30.33 4.38 -5.50
N LEU A 8 -29.06 4.49 -5.91
CA LEU A 8 -27.96 3.72 -5.31
C LEU A 8 -27.38 4.39 -4.05
N THR A 9 -27.60 5.69 -3.87
CA THR A 9 -27.04 6.46 -2.75
C THR A 9 -28.00 6.57 -1.55
N THR A 10 -29.30 6.34 -1.73
CA THR A 10 -30.30 6.44 -0.65
C THR A 10 -30.35 5.20 0.27
N LYS A 11 -29.73 4.09 -0.12
CA LYS A 11 -29.73 2.82 0.64
C LYS A 11 -28.44 2.51 1.41
N ILE A 12 -27.56 3.49 1.59
CA ILE A 12 -26.38 3.43 2.48
C ILE A 12 -26.73 3.98 3.89
N SER A 13 -28.03 4.15 4.20
CA SER A 13 -28.52 4.65 5.49
C SER A 13 -28.70 3.55 6.54
N ASN A 14 -27.70 2.67 6.71
CA ASN A 14 -27.61 1.83 7.91
C ASN A 14 -26.14 1.60 8.22
N LYS A 15 -25.58 2.46 9.09
CA LYS A 15 -24.19 2.36 9.59
C LYS A 15 -23.86 0.92 10.06
N LYS A 16 -24.85 0.22 10.62
CA LYS A 16 -24.77 -1.20 11.03
C LYS A 16 -24.51 -2.17 9.88
N LEU A 17 -25.06 -1.93 8.69
CA LEU A 17 -24.95 -2.81 7.53
C LEU A 17 -23.61 -2.64 6.81
N VAL A 18 -23.10 -1.39 6.75
CA VAL A 18 -21.73 -1.11 6.28
C VAL A 18 -20.69 -1.69 7.26
N LEU A 19 -20.92 -1.52 8.57
CA LEU A 19 -20.08 -2.14 9.59
C LEU A 19 -20.13 -3.66 9.50
N ALA A 20 -21.31 -4.28 9.29
CA ALA A 20 -21.42 -5.72 9.14
C ALA A 20 -20.62 -6.22 7.93
N ILE A 21 -20.75 -5.59 6.75
CA ILE A 21 -20.01 -5.99 5.55
C ILE A 21 -18.49 -5.87 5.73
N LEU A 22 -18.01 -4.92 6.54
CA LEU A 22 -16.59 -4.74 6.82
C LEU A 22 -16.06 -5.71 7.90
N PHE A 23 -16.86 -6.00 8.93
CA PHE A 23 -16.45 -6.83 10.07
C PHE A 23 -16.68 -8.33 9.86
N ILE A 24 -17.67 -8.74 9.06
CA ILE A 24 -17.92 -10.17 8.74
C ILE A 24 -16.70 -10.86 8.09
N PRO A 25 -16.07 -10.32 7.01
CA PRO A 25 -14.90 -10.95 6.41
C PRO A 25 -13.72 -10.96 7.38
N LEU A 26 -13.59 -9.92 8.22
CA LEU A 26 -12.55 -9.85 9.24
C LEU A 26 -12.67 -11.00 10.25
N ILE A 27 -13.86 -11.23 10.79
CA ILE A 27 -14.12 -12.31 11.76
C ILE A 27 -13.89 -13.69 11.14
N TYR A 28 -14.21 -13.88 9.86
CA TYR A 28 -13.94 -15.14 9.15
C TYR A 28 -12.45 -15.43 8.99
N VAL A 29 -11.64 -14.41 8.70
CA VAL A 29 -10.18 -14.56 8.62
C VAL A 29 -9.60 -14.95 9.98
N PHE A 30 -10.07 -14.35 11.08
CA PHE A 30 -9.55 -14.62 12.42
C PHE A 30 -9.93 -16.00 13.01
N LYS A 31 -10.87 -16.74 12.41
CA LYS A 31 -11.30 -18.05 12.96
C LYS A 31 -10.27 -19.16 12.75
N ASP A 32 -9.58 -19.15 11.61
CA ASP A 32 -8.58 -20.15 11.25
C ASP A 32 -7.17 -19.54 11.12
N ALA A 33 -7.01 -18.25 11.46
CA ALA A 33 -5.75 -17.54 11.32
C ALA A 33 -4.69 -18.03 12.30
N SER A 34 -3.54 -18.41 11.76
CA SER A 34 -2.33 -18.67 12.54
C SER A 34 -1.76 -17.36 13.10
N PHE A 35 -0.98 -17.43 14.20
CA PHE A 35 -0.28 -16.28 14.81
C PHE A 35 0.52 -15.43 13.79
N LYS A 36 1.05 -16.08 12.74
CA LYS A 36 1.78 -15.42 11.66
C LYS A 36 0.89 -14.50 10.81
N GLU A 37 -0.31 -14.94 10.46
CA GLU A 37 -1.24 -14.19 9.62
C GLU A 37 -1.77 -12.95 10.34
N ILE A 38 -2.07 -13.10 11.64
CA ILE A 38 -2.47 -12.00 12.51
C ILE A 38 -1.35 -10.95 12.59
N SER A 39 -0.11 -11.40 12.75
CA SER A 39 1.05 -10.51 12.84
C SER A 39 1.24 -9.70 11.55
N ILE A 40 1.14 -10.34 10.38
CA ILE A 40 1.26 -9.67 9.07
C ILE A 40 0.10 -8.69 8.86
N PHE A 41 -1.11 -9.03 9.31
CA PHE A 41 -2.26 -8.13 9.26
C PHE A 41 -2.02 -6.85 10.07
N PHE A 42 -1.56 -6.98 11.32
CA PHE A 42 -1.22 -5.82 12.14
C PHE A 42 -0.11 -4.97 11.51
N ILE A 43 0.95 -5.60 10.98
CA ILE A 43 2.01 -4.90 10.27
C ILE A 43 1.43 -4.12 9.08
N GLY A 44 0.54 -4.71 8.29
CA GLY A 44 -0.12 -4.03 7.17
C GLY A 44 -0.96 -2.83 7.60
N VAL A 45 -1.72 -2.97 8.69
CA VAL A 45 -2.54 -1.88 9.25
C VAL A 45 -1.66 -0.75 9.78
N LEU A 46 -0.63 -1.07 10.55
CA LEU A 46 0.33 -0.11 11.09
C LEU A 46 1.07 0.61 9.96
N LEU A 47 1.56 -0.14 8.96
CA LEU A 47 2.23 0.42 7.80
C LEU A 47 1.31 1.38 7.03
N GLY A 48 0.05 0.99 6.79
CA GLY A 48 -0.96 1.84 6.16
C GLY A 48 -1.24 3.11 6.96
N ALA A 49 -1.40 3.00 8.28
CA ALA A 49 -1.62 4.14 9.17
C ALA A 49 -0.44 5.11 9.15
N THR A 50 0.80 4.60 9.19
CA THR A 50 2.02 5.39 9.06
C THR A 50 2.08 6.13 7.72
N LEU A 51 1.84 5.44 6.61
CA LEU A 51 1.84 6.07 5.28
C LEU A 51 0.77 7.16 5.14
N ASN A 52 -0.41 6.93 5.70
CA ASN A 52 -1.49 7.92 5.76
C ASN A 52 -1.11 9.14 6.61
N TYR A 53 -0.47 8.92 7.76
CA TYR A 53 -0.02 10.00 8.64
C TYR A 53 1.06 10.88 7.98
N PHE A 54 1.96 10.27 7.19
CA PHE A 54 3.01 11.01 6.48
C PHE A 54 2.56 11.55 5.10
N LEU A 55 1.30 11.32 4.69
CA LEU A 55 0.77 11.62 3.35
C LEU A 55 1.77 11.23 2.25
N PHE A 56 2.40 10.08 2.43
CA PHE A 56 3.57 9.72 1.67
C PHE A 56 3.15 9.17 0.31
N GLY A 57 3.44 9.94 -0.75
CA GLY A 57 2.96 9.62 -2.09
C GLY A 57 3.98 9.83 -3.19
N PHE A 58 4.31 8.74 -3.91
CA PHE A 58 5.25 8.77 -5.04
C PHE A 58 4.89 9.80 -6.11
N ARG A 59 3.59 9.91 -6.45
CA ARG A 59 3.10 10.91 -7.41
C ARG A 59 3.25 12.33 -6.87
N THR A 60 2.83 12.57 -5.62
CA THR A 60 2.87 13.89 -4.99
C THR A 60 4.32 14.40 -4.83
N CYS A 61 5.24 13.55 -4.36
CA CYS A 61 6.64 13.93 -4.20
C CYS A 61 7.31 14.29 -5.54
N SER A 62 7.02 13.54 -6.59
CA SER A 62 7.56 13.78 -7.94
C SER A 62 6.98 15.05 -8.56
N ASN A 63 5.67 15.26 -8.44
CA ASN A 63 5.03 16.49 -8.94
C ASN A 63 5.51 17.73 -8.17
N LEU A 64 5.64 17.67 -6.84
CA LEU A 64 6.15 18.81 -6.04
C LEU A 64 7.62 19.15 -6.38
N MET A 65 8.41 18.16 -6.77
CA MET A 65 9.76 18.38 -7.28
C MET A 65 9.72 19.09 -8.64
N LEU A 66 8.87 18.66 -9.57
CA LEU A 66 8.77 19.23 -10.92
C LEU A 66 8.13 20.62 -10.94
N GLU A 67 7.05 20.82 -10.20
CA GLU A 67 6.28 22.07 -10.20
C GLU A 67 6.88 23.14 -9.29
N LYS A 68 7.37 22.75 -8.11
CA LYS A 68 7.78 23.68 -7.04
C LYS A 68 9.26 23.57 -6.68
N GLY A 69 10.01 22.68 -7.31
CA GLY A 69 11.41 22.41 -6.96
C GLY A 69 11.59 21.78 -5.56
N LYS A 70 10.51 21.33 -4.91
CA LYS A 70 10.56 20.81 -3.54
C LYS A 70 10.97 19.34 -3.56
N THR A 71 12.23 19.05 -3.23
CA THR A 71 12.78 17.69 -3.24
C THR A 71 12.58 16.92 -1.94
N ILE A 72 11.95 17.51 -0.91
CA ILE A 72 11.90 16.90 0.43
C ILE A 72 11.21 15.53 0.42
N GLY A 73 10.13 15.37 -0.34
CA GLY A 73 9.43 14.10 -0.46
C GLY A 73 10.27 13.02 -1.15
N VAL A 74 10.95 13.37 -2.24
CA VAL A 74 11.85 12.44 -2.97
C VAL A 74 13.03 12.01 -2.08
N ARG A 75 13.59 12.94 -1.30
CA ARG A 75 14.65 12.61 -0.33
C ARG A 75 14.15 11.65 0.75
N SER A 76 12.94 11.83 1.26
CA SER A 76 12.35 10.89 2.23
C SER A 76 12.19 9.49 1.67
N VAL A 77 11.79 9.34 0.40
CA VAL A 77 11.71 8.03 -0.28
C VAL A 77 13.08 7.37 -0.37
N LEU A 78 14.11 8.12 -0.78
CA LEU A 78 15.47 7.60 -0.90
C LEU A 78 16.04 7.18 0.45
N ILE A 79 15.78 7.97 1.51
CA ILE A 79 16.20 7.63 2.87
C ILE A 79 15.47 6.36 3.35
N LEU A 80 14.15 6.27 3.15
CA LEU A 80 13.38 5.08 3.53
C LEU A 80 13.90 3.83 2.83
N PHE A 81 14.19 3.92 1.53
CA PHE A 81 14.77 2.82 0.76
C PHE A 81 16.18 2.46 1.26
N GLY A 82 17.01 3.45 1.57
CA GLY A 82 18.35 3.24 2.13
C GLY A 82 18.32 2.54 3.49
N VAL A 83 17.46 2.99 4.40
CA VAL A 83 17.28 2.37 5.72
C VAL A 83 16.76 0.94 5.59
N SER A 84 15.76 0.72 4.73
CA SER A 84 15.24 -0.61 4.43
C SER A 84 16.36 -1.54 3.94
N THR A 85 17.16 -1.07 2.99
CA THR A 85 18.29 -1.80 2.41
C THR A 85 19.35 -2.14 3.46
N LEU A 86 19.71 -1.19 4.32
CA LEU A 86 20.67 -1.39 5.42
C LEU A 86 20.17 -2.37 6.48
N LEU A 87 18.86 -2.49 6.66
CA LEU A 87 18.26 -3.41 7.61
C LEU A 87 18.14 -4.82 7.02
N PHE A 88 17.66 -4.95 5.77
CA PHE A 88 17.39 -6.25 5.16
C PHE A 88 18.63 -6.95 4.63
N PHE A 89 19.62 -6.24 4.06
CA PHE A 89 20.81 -6.90 3.54
C PHE A 89 21.61 -7.71 4.57
N PRO A 90 21.92 -7.20 5.79
CA PRO A 90 22.62 -8.02 6.78
C PRO A 90 21.76 -9.21 7.25
N LEU A 91 20.44 -9.04 7.34
CA LEU A 91 19.51 -10.13 7.67
C LEU A 91 19.54 -11.26 6.63
N ILE A 92 19.61 -10.93 5.33
CA ILE A 92 19.70 -11.92 4.25
C ILE A 92 21.11 -12.55 4.22
N ASN A 93 22.16 -11.80 4.55
CA ASN A 93 23.53 -12.31 4.61
C ASN A 93 23.73 -13.38 5.70
N MET A 94 22.98 -13.28 6.81
CA MET A 94 22.97 -14.32 7.86
C MET A 94 22.46 -15.67 7.34
N GLY A 95 21.68 -15.71 6.24
CA GLY A 95 21.23 -16.93 5.56
C GLY A 95 20.13 -17.70 6.29
N GLU A 96 20.12 -17.69 7.63
CA GLU A 96 19.13 -18.40 8.46
C GLU A 96 18.72 -17.57 9.69
N PHE A 97 17.43 -17.55 9.98
CA PHE A 97 16.87 -16.94 11.20
C PHE A 97 15.87 -17.90 11.82
N ASN A 98 16.19 -18.38 13.02
CA ASN A 98 15.34 -19.28 13.80
C ASN A 98 14.90 -20.54 13.02
N GLY A 99 15.84 -21.18 12.31
CA GLY A 99 15.59 -22.39 11.50
C GLY A 99 14.89 -22.16 10.16
N ASN A 100 14.61 -20.91 9.79
CA ASN A 100 14.05 -20.55 8.48
C ASN A 100 15.13 -19.94 7.59
N GLN A 101 15.26 -20.43 6.36
CA GLN A 101 16.18 -19.89 5.37
C GLN A 101 15.71 -18.52 4.86
N LEU A 102 16.60 -17.53 4.88
CA LEU A 102 16.37 -16.21 4.29
C LEU A 102 17.11 -16.13 2.97
N PHE A 103 16.35 -15.99 1.89
CA PHE A 103 16.89 -15.80 0.56
C PHE A 103 16.26 -14.56 -0.08
N GLY A 104 17.08 -13.83 -0.84
CA GLY A 104 16.61 -12.69 -1.61
C GLY A 104 15.79 -13.17 -2.80
N TYR A 105 14.53 -12.72 -2.89
CA TYR A 105 13.65 -13.05 -4.01
C TYR A 105 13.92 -12.13 -5.22
N VAL A 106 14.99 -12.42 -5.98
CA VAL A 106 15.38 -11.64 -7.16
C VAL A 106 14.81 -12.29 -8.42
N GLN A 107 13.75 -11.71 -8.97
CA GLN A 107 13.14 -12.19 -10.21
C GLN A 107 13.63 -11.37 -11.42
N PRO A 108 13.80 -12.01 -12.60
CA PRO A 108 14.22 -11.32 -13.81
C PRO A 108 13.16 -10.30 -14.26
N LEU A 109 13.64 -9.19 -14.83
CA LEU A 109 12.78 -8.18 -15.45
C LEU A 109 12.06 -8.80 -16.65
N SER A 110 10.73 -8.80 -16.62
CA SER A 110 9.88 -9.31 -17.69
C SER A 110 9.11 -8.18 -18.39
N LEU A 111 8.67 -8.44 -19.62
CA LEU A 111 7.85 -7.50 -20.39
C LEU A 111 6.57 -7.10 -19.63
N SER A 112 6.02 -8.02 -18.84
CA SER A 112 4.85 -7.79 -18.00
C SER A 112 5.06 -6.67 -16.97
N ILE A 113 6.27 -6.54 -16.42
CA ILE A 113 6.61 -5.47 -15.46
C ILE A 113 6.60 -4.12 -16.16
N VAL A 114 7.13 -4.05 -17.38
CA VAL A 114 7.15 -2.81 -18.18
C VAL A 114 5.72 -2.36 -18.47
N ILE A 115 4.89 -3.26 -19.00
CA ILE A 115 3.48 -2.96 -19.31
C ILE A 115 2.72 -2.56 -18.04
N GLY A 116 2.93 -3.28 -16.95
CA GLY A 116 2.34 -2.98 -15.64
C GLY A 116 2.75 -1.60 -15.11
N ALA A 117 4.01 -1.20 -15.26
CA ALA A 117 4.49 0.10 -14.82
C ALA A 117 3.83 1.26 -15.58
N PHE A 118 3.66 1.14 -16.91
CA PHE A 118 2.94 2.15 -17.69
C PHE A 118 1.45 2.22 -17.33
N ALA A 119 0.77 1.07 -17.24
CA ALA A 119 -0.64 1.02 -16.86
C ALA A 119 -0.88 1.58 -15.45
N PHE A 120 0.00 1.25 -14.50
CA PHE A 120 -0.01 1.80 -13.15
C PHE A 120 0.22 3.32 -13.16
N GLY A 121 1.18 3.79 -13.95
CA GLY A 121 1.44 5.22 -14.15
C GLY A 121 0.21 5.99 -14.64
N ILE A 122 -0.49 5.46 -15.65
CA ILE A 122 -1.75 6.01 -16.19
C ILE A 122 -2.84 5.98 -15.13
N GLY A 123 -3.03 4.84 -14.44
CA GLY A 123 -4.02 4.70 -13.38
C GLY A 123 -3.85 5.73 -12.26
N MET A 124 -2.61 5.99 -11.82
CA MET A 124 -2.32 7.01 -10.81
C MET A 124 -2.62 8.44 -11.29
N GLN A 125 -2.60 8.72 -12.60
CA GLN A 125 -3.03 10.03 -13.11
C GLN A 125 -4.54 10.15 -13.09
N LEU A 126 -5.24 9.12 -13.57
CA LEU A 126 -6.70 9.10 -13.66
C LEU A 126 -7.38 9.11 -12.29
N ALA A 127 -6.78 8.46 -11.29
CA ALA A 127 -7.32 8.40 -9.94
C ALA A 127 -7.25 9.73 -9.18
N GLY A 128 -6.51 10.73 -9.68
CA GLY A 128 -6.34 12.05 -9.04
C GLY A 128 -5.75 12.00 -7.62
N SER A 129 -5.29 10.83 -7.18
CA SER A 129 -4.90 10.55 -5.80
C SER A 129 -3.72 9.59 -5.76
N CYS A 130 -2.86 9.80 -4.78
CA CYS A 130 -1.76 8.90 -4.47
C CYS A 130 -2.19 7.99 -3.32
N THR A 131 -1.67 6.76 -3.31
CA THR A 131 -1.98 5.56 -2.50
C THR A 131 -2.29 5.74 -0.99
N SER A 132 -2.21 6.94 -0.40
CA SER A 132 -2.54 7.22 1.00
C SER A 132 -3.55 8.36 1.22
N GLY A 133 -4.22 8.92 0.21
CA GLY A 133 -5.34 9.83 0.48
C GLY A 133 -5.77 10.77 -0.65
N THR A 134 -7.07 11.02 -0.70
CA THR A 134 -7.82 11.98 -1.54
C THR A 134 -8.19 13.24 -0.75
N LEU A 135 -7.26 13.80 0.04
CA LEU A 135 -7.44 15.07 0.73
C LEU A 135 -6.53 16.15 0.13
#